data_AF-A0A6G0ZG78-F1
#
_entry.id   AF-A0A6G0ZG78-F1
#
_cell.length_a   1.000
_cell.length_b   1.000
_cell.length_c   1.000
_cell.angle_alpha   90.00
_cell.angle_beta   90.00
_cell.angle_gamma   90.00
#
_symmetry.space_group_name_H-M   'P 1'
#
loop_
_entity.id
_entity.type
_entity.pdbx_description
1 polymer ?
#
loop_
_entity_poly.entity_id
_entity_poly.type
_entity_poly.pdbx_seq_one_letter_code
_entity_poly.pdbx_strand_id
1 'polypeptide(L)'
;MNIFDRLRIEKPDFVTKIKIIDGDLDQSLLGLSSDDPGWLIENVNFIFHCAATVRFNETLHTATKINIQGTNDILDLASMMKNLKGIVHVSTAYSHCPRNIIREEFYPTPITAKELKNMSIDEISRANILENWPNTYTFTKAITENMILNYDNQLPISIFRPSISKMLKIYSKTENTSDLLKEFTTREWSFDNENTKKLWLSLSKEDRNMFWFSLEKFDWKDYLNIYYFGIRKHILHEDLSNTKKAVLKNRK
;
A
#
# COMPACT_ATOMS: atom_id res chain seq x y z
N MET A 1 24.91 10.22 -1.11
CA MET A 1 24.33 9.84 0.19
C MET A 1 23.10 9.00 -0.08
N ASN A 2 23.13 7.73 0.32
CA ASN A 2 22.00 6.79 0.27
C ASN A 2 21.00 7.14 1.39
N ILE A 3 19.72 6.78 1.20
CA ILE A 3 18.61 7.11 2.11
C ILE A 3 18.83 6.62 3.56
N PHE A 4 19.63 5.56 3.76
CA PHE A 4 19.91 5.00 5.09
C PHE A 4 21.25 5.46 5.70
N ASP A 5 22.02 6.32 5.03
CA ASP A 5 23.34 6.72 5.53
C ASP A 5 23.24 7.44 6.87
N ARG A 6 22.23 8.30 7.04
CA ARG A 6 21.98 8.99 8.31
C ARG A 6 21.76 8.00 9.46
N LEU A 7 20.95 6.95 9.25
CA LEU A 7 20.71 5.91 10.26
C LEU A 7 22.00 5.18 10.63
N ARG A 8 22.81 4.80 9.63
CA ARG A 8 24.10 4.13 9.85
C ARG A 8 25.08 4.98 10.65
N ILE A 9 25.07 6.29 10.43
CA ILE A 9 25.94 7.26 11.14
C ILE A 9 25.43 7.50 12.56
N GLU A 10 24.13 7.79 12.73
CA GLU A 10 23.56 8.19 14.03
C GLU A 10 23.31 7.00 14.97
N LYS A 11 23.09 5.79 14.43
CA LYS A 11 22.77 4.55 15.16
C LYS A 11 23.51 3.36 14.55
N PRO A 12 24.84 3.26 14.68
CA PRO A 12 25.62 2.20 14.01
C PRO A 12 25.24 0.77 14.46
N ASP A 13 24.68 0.63 15.66
CA ASP A 13 24.25 -0.64 16.27
C ASP A 13 22.81 -1.05 15.90
N PHE A 14 22.12 -0.31 15.03
CA PHE A 14 20.69 -0.55 14.72
C PHE A 14 20.38 -1.99 14.29
N VAL A 15 21.35 -2.67 13.67
CA VAL A 15 21.22 -4.07 13.21
C VAL A 15 20.95 -5.02 14.38
N THR A 16 21.47 -4.74 15.57
CA THR A 16 21.24 -5.56 16.77
C THR A 16 19.77 -5.58 17.22
N LYS A 17 18.97 -4.61 16.74
CA LYS A 17 17.54 -4.49 17.01
C LYS A 17 16.68 -5.14 15.94
N ILE A 18 17.30 -5.77 14.93
CA ILE A 18 16.61 -6.40 13.81
C ILE A 18 16.69 -7.92 13.99
N LYS A 19 15.53 -8.56 14.14
CA LYS A 19 15.38 -10.01 13.97
C LYS A 19 14.75 -10.26 12.61
N ILE A 20 15.43 -11.03 11.77
CA ILE A 20 14.90 -11.49 10.49
C ILE A 20 14.17 -12.80 10.75
N ILE A 21 12.94 -12.88 10.23
CA ILE A 21 12.10 -14.09 10.25
C ILE A 21 11.67 -14.29 8.81
N ASP A 22 12.00 -15.44 8.25
CA ASP A 22 11.59 -15.81 6.90
C ASP A 22 10.11 -16.20 6.91
N GLY A 23 9.38 -15.80 5.87
CA GLY A 23 7.97 -16.09 5.72
C GLY A 23 7.47 -15.80 4.31
N ASP A 24 6.38 -16.46 3.94
CA ASP A 24 5.74 -16.39 2.63
C ASP A 24 4.22 -16.45 2.79
N LEU A 25 3.52 -15.40 2.34
CA LEU A 25 2.06 -15.30 2.40
C LEU A 25 1.35 -16.34 1.53
N ASP A 26 2.05 -16.93 0.56
CA ASP A 26 1.49 -17.98 -0.29
C ASP A 26 1.57 -19.38 0.36
N GLN A 27 2.26 -19.51 1.50
CA GLN A 27 2.46 -20.79 2.16
C GLN A 27 1.59 -20.95 3.41
N SER A 28 1.24 -22.20 3.70
CA SER A 28 0.59 -22.57 4.95
C SER A 28 1.41 -22.07 6.14
N LEU A 29 0.73 -21.61 7.20
CA LEU A 29 1.37 -21.05 8.40
C LEU A 29 2.34 -19.89 8.07
N LEU A 30 2.05 -19.13 7.00
CA LEU A 30 2.85 -18.00 6.54
C LEU A 30 4.30 -18.38 6.18
N GLY A 31 4.59 -19.65 5.91
CA GLY A 31 5.94 -20.15 5.64
C GLY A 31 6.92 -20.01 6.82
N LEU A 32 6.40 -19.79 8.04
CA LEU A 32 7.21 -19.62 9.24
C LEU A 32 7.84 -20.96 9.67
N SER A 33 9.05 -20.89 10.23
CA SER A 33 9.64 -22.06 10.90
C SER A 33 8.84 -22.41 12.17
N SER A 34 9.01 -23.63 12.71
CA SER A 34 8.25 -24.09 13.88
C SER A 34 8.42 -23.21 15.12
N ASP A 35 9.56 -22.52 15.23
CA ASP A 35 9.95 -21.81 16.45
C ASP A 35 9.58 -20.31 16.40
N ASP A 36 9.32 -19.76 15.20
CA ASP A 36 9.05 -18.34 15.00
C ASP A 36 7.67 -17.87 15.51
N PRO A 37 6.56 -18.62 15.35
CA PRO A 37 5.25 -18.20 15.83
C PRO A 37 5.24 -17.90 17.33
N GLY A 38 5.89 -18.73 18.14
CA GLY A 38 6.00 -18.52 19.58
C GLY A 38 6.71 -17.21 19.90
N TRP A 39 7.84 -16.94 19.23
CA TRP A 39 8.55 -15.67 19.44
C TRP A 39 7.69 -14.46 19.05
N LEU A 40 6.99 -14.52 17.91
CA LEU A 40 6.12 -13.44 17.43
C LEU A 40 4.96 -13.16 18.40
N ILE A 41 4.30 -14.23 18.88
CA ILE A 41 3.19 -14.16 19.83
C ILE A 41 3.58 -13.46 21.14
N GLU A 42 4.78 -13.74 21.65
CA GLU A 42 5.26 -13.14 22.90
C GLU A 42 5.74 -11.69 22.73
N ASN A 43 6.39 -11.37 21.61
CA ASN A 43 7.23 -10.17 21.49
C ASN A 43 6.65 -9.04 20.61
N VAL A 44 5.63 -9.31 19.78
CA VAL A 44 5.12 -8.30 18.85
C VAL A 44 4.03 -7.42 19.48
N ASN A 45 4.21 -6.10 19.39
CA ASN A 45 3.23 -5.10 19.81
C ASN A 45 2.52 -4.40 18.64
N PHE A 46 3.20 -4.24 17.50
CA PHE A 46 2.66 -3.55 16.34
C PHE A 46 2.98 -4.34 15.07
N ILE A 47 2.00 -4.44 14.18
CA ILE A 47 2.16 -5.07 12.86
C ILE A 47 1.98 -4.00 11.79
N PHE A 48 2.96 -3.85 10.91
CA PHE A 48 2.82 -3.08 9.67
C PHE A 48 2.74 -4.07 8.50
N HIS A 49 1.52 -4.45 8.13
CA HIS A 49 1.29 -5.44 7.09
C HIS A 49 1.36 -4.80 5.70
N CYS A 50 2.57 -4.76 5.16
CA CYS A 50 2.91 -4.19 3.86
C CYS A 50 2.97 -5.23 2.72
N ALA A 51 2.97 -6.52 3.06
CA ALA A 51 3.19 -7.59 2.10
C ALA A 51 1.95 -7.83 1.22
N ALA A 52 2.17 -7.86 -0.10
CA ALA A 52 1.13 -8.10 -1.11
C ALA A 52 1.81 -8.40 -2.46
N THR A 53 1.14 -9.19 -3.31
CA THR A 53 1.45 -9.14 -4.75
C THR A 53 0.83 -7.88 -5.34
N VAL A 54 1.68 -7.03 -5.91
CA VAL A 54 1.30 -5.78 -6.61
C VAL A 54 1.30 -5.96 -8.13
N ARG A 55 1.34 -7.22 -8.58
CA ARG A 55 1.38 -7.61 -9.99
C ARG A 55 0.00 -7.43 -10.63
N PHE A 56 -0.12 -6.56 -11.63
CA PHE A 56 -1.36 -6.20 -12.30
C PHE A 56 -1.83 -7.26 -13.28
N ASN A 57 -0.89 -8.06 -13.78
CA ASN A 57 -1.13 -9.23 -14.62
C ASN A 57 -1.12 -10.53 -13.80
N GLU A 58 -1.11 -10.46 -12.47
CA GLU A 58 -1.24 -11.64 -11.62
C GLU A 58 -2.63 -12.27 -11.80
N THR A 59 -2.69 -13.59 -11.82
CA THR A 59 -3.97 -14.29 -11.87
C THR A 59 -4.80 -13.97 -10.62
N LEU A 60 -6.12 -13.93 -10.76
CA LEU A 60 -6.99 -13.66 -9.61
C LEU A 60 -6.82 -14.71 -8.51
N HIS A 61 -6.59 -15.98 -8.87
CA HIS A 61 -6.33 -17.06 -7.92
C HIS A 61 -5.09 -16.78 -7.07
N THR A 62 -3.94 -16.50 -7.69
CA THR A 62 -2.70 -16.18 -6.97
C THR A 62 -2.85 -14.90 -6.14
N ALA A 63 -3.46 -13.85 -6.69
CA ALA A 63 -3.70 -12.61 -5.97
C ALA A 63 -4.63 -12.82 -4.76
N THR A 64 -5.63 -13.68 -4.87
CA THR A 64 -6.54 -14.04 -3.77
C THR A 64 -5.79 -14.77 -2.67
N LYS A 65 -4.97 -15.76 -3.02
CA LYS A 65 -4.17 -16.51 -2.05
C LYS A 65 -3.20 -15.61 -1.29
N ILE A 66 -2.47 -14.73 -1.98
CA ILE A 66 -1.48 -13.84 -1.33
C ILE A 66 -2.16 -12.67 -0.59
N ASN A 67 -3.00 -11.89 -1.26
CA ASN A 67 -3.48 -10.61 -0.72
C ASN A 67 -4.65 -10.77 0.25
N ILE A 68 -5.48 -11.81 0.06
CA ILE A 68 -6.68 -12.05 0.88
C ILE A 68 -6.35 -13.12 1.92
N GLN A 69 -6.05 -14.36 1.50
CA GLN A 69 -5.78 -15.45 2.44
C GLN A 69 -4.54 -15.17 3.30
N GLY A 70 -3.42 -14.76 2.70
CA GLY A 70 -2.22 -14.41 3.47
C GLY A 70 -2.46 -13.26 4.46
N THR A 71 -3.36 -12.33 4.15
CA THR A 71 -3.77 -11.31 5.14
C THR A 71 -4.60 -11.93 6.26
N ASN A 72 -5.54 -12.82 5.95
CA ASN A 72 -6.32 -13.53 6.97
C ASN A 72 -5.40 -14.31 7.93
N ASP A 73 -4.42 -15.03 7.38
CA ASP A 73 -3.46 -15.81 8.17
C ASP A 73 -2.60 -14.92 9.08
N ILE A 74 -2.26 -13.69 8.64
CA ILE A 74 -1.61 -12.68 9.49
C ILE A 74 -2.54 -12.22 10.63
N LEU A 75 -3.83 -12.02 10.36
CA LEU A 75 -4.79 -11.63 11.40
C LEU A 75 -5.04 -12.78 12.39
N ASP A 76 -5.03 -14.03 11.91
CA ASP A 76 -5.13 -15.23 12.75
C ASP A 76 -3.94 -15.28 13.70
N LEU A 77 -2.71 -15.12 13.18
CA LEU A 77 -1.49 -15.02 14.00
C LEU A 77 -1.53 -13.85 14.98
N ALA A 78 -1.96 -12.68 14.51
CA ALA A 78 -2.06 -11.48 15.33
C ALA A 78 -3.06 -11.63 16.49
N SER A 79 -4.14 -12.39 16.29
CA SER A 79 -5.13 -12.64 17.35
C SER A 79 -4.58 -13.44 18.52
N MET A 80 -3.48 -14.17 18.32
CA MET A 80 -2.78 -14.90 19.36
C MET A 80 -1.73 -14.05 20.11
N MET A 81 -1.37 -12.86 19.62
CA MET A 81 -0.30 -12.04 20.21
C MET A 81 -0.70 -11.44 21.55
N LYS A 82 0.13 -11.63 22.58
CA LYS A 82 -0.20 -11.25 23.96
C LYS A 82 -0.21 -9.75 24.21
N ASN A 83 0.60 -9.00 23.46
CA ASN A 83 0.86 -7.59 23.72
C ASN A 83 0.53 -6.69 22.52
N LEU A 84 -0.31 -7.16 21.59
CA LEU A 84 -0.69 -6.41 20.40
C LEU A 84 -1.41 -5.10 20.77
N LYS A 85 -0.94 -4.00 20.18
CA LYS A 85 -1.45 -2.63 20.37
C LYS A 85 -2.03 -2.05 19.08
N GLY A 86 -1.61 -2.53 17.92
CA GLY A 86 -2.09 -2.01 16.65
C GLY A 86 -1.63 -2.82 15.44
N ILE A 87 -2.48 -2.87 14.43
CA ILE A 87 -2.15 -3.39 13.11
C ILE A 87 -2.39 -2.27 12.10
N VAL A 88 -1.43 -2.02 11.22
CA VAL A 88 -1.60 -1.14 10.07
C VAL A 88 -1.59 -2.02 8.83
N HIS A 89 -2.75 -2.20 8.20
CA HIS A 89 -2.85 -2.85 6.90
C HIS A 89 -2.60 -1.83 5.79
N VAL A 90 -1.61 -2.09 4.96
CA VAL A 90 -1.32 -1.24 3.80
C VAL A 90 -2.17 -1.69 2.61
N SER A 91 -3.21 -0.91 2.33
CA SER A 91 -4.06 -1.04 1.14
C SER A 91 -3.53 -0.12 0.02
N THR A 92 -4.41 0.56 -0.69
CA THR A 92 -4.09 1.56 -1.72
C THR A 92 -5.24 2.55 -1.85
N ALA A 93 -4.94 3.80 -2.20
CA ALA A 93 -5.97 4.80 -2.48
C ALA A 93 -6.96 4.28 -3.56
N TYR A 94 -6.48 3.43 -4.46
CA TYR A 94 -7.26 2.91 -5.57
C TYR A 94 -8.05 1.62 -5.27
N SER A 95 -8.14 1.17 -4.01
CA SER A 95 -8.90 -0.06 -3.69
C SER A 95 -10.37 0.11 -4.08
N HIS A 96 -10.90 1.33 -3.96
CA HIS A 96 -12.27 1.67 -4.36
C HIS A 96 -12.34 2.61 -5.56
N CYS A 97 -11.38 2.50 -6.50
CA CYS A 97 -11.32 3.29 -7.73
C CYS A 97 -12.52 3.19 -8.69
N PRO A 98 -13.45 2.21 -8.61
CA PRO A 98 -14.73 2.32 -9.34
C PRO A 98 -15.51 3.60 -9.01
N ARG A 99 -15.29 4.18 -7.82
CA ARG A 99 -15.93 5.42 -7.36
C ARG A 99 -15.06 6.64 -7.71
N ASN A 100 -15.69 7.78 -7.95
CA ASN A 100 -14.98 9.06 -8.15
C ASN A 100 -14.63 9.76 -6.83
N ILE A 101 -15.46 9.58 -5.80
CA ILE A 101 -15.25 10.12 -4.45
C ILE A 101 -15.04 8.94 -3.52
N ILE A 102 -13.89 8.90 -2.86
CA ILE A 102 -13.47 7.81 -1.97
C ILE A 102 -13.22 8.42 -0.58
N ARG A 103 -14.07 8.04 0.38
CA ARG A 103 -13.98 8.49 1.77
C ARG A 103 -13.16 7.54 2.63
N GLU A 104 -12.77 8.01 3.82
CA GLU A 104 -12.11 7.19 4.85
C GLU A 104 -13.11 6.28 5.59
N GLU A 105 -13.87 5.49 4.83
CA GLU A 105 -14.86 4.52 5.29
C GLU A 105 -14.67 3.17 4.57
N PHE A 106 -15.31 2.12 5.11
CA PHE A 106 -15.38 0.83 4.43
C PHE A 106 -16.48 0.84 3.37
N TYR A 107 -16.27 0.11 2.29
CA TYR A 107 -17.22 -0.02 1.20
C TYR A 107 -17.64 -1.48 1.00
N PRO A 108 -18.89 -1.71 0.55
CA PRO A 108 -19.31 -3.02 0.11
C PRO A 108 -18.56 -3.42 -1.16
N THR A 109 -18.32 -4.72 -1.27
CA THR A 109 -17.72 -5.37 -2.44
C THR A 109 -18.76 -6.29 -3.10
N PRO A 110 -18.63 -6.59 -4.40
CA PRO A 110 -19.59 -7.44 -5.12
C PRO A 110 -19.60 -8.89 -4.63
N ILE A 111 -18.57 -9.29 -3.91
CA ILE A 111 -18.38 -10.64 -3.37
C ILE A 111 -17.57 -10.55 -2.07
N THR A 112 -17.77 -11.51 -1.17
CA THR A 112 -16.96 -11.66 0.05
C THR A 112 -15.69 -12.47 -0.22
N ALA A 113 -14.69 -12.36 0.66
CA ALA A 113 -13.49 -13.19 0.61
C ALA A 113 -13.82 -14.70 0.64
N LYS A 114 -14.82 -15.09 1.45
CA LYS A 114 -15.26 -16.48 1.60
C LYS A 114 -15.89 -17.02 0.32
N GLU A 115 -16.77 -16.26 -0.31
CA GLU A 115 -17.39 -16.65 -1.59
C GLU A 115 -16.33 -16.74 -2.69
N LEU A 116 -15.45 -15.74 -2.81
CA LEU A 116 -14.41 -15.71 -3.83
C LEU A 116 -13.47 -16.93 -3.74
N LYS A 117 -13.11 -17.35 -2.52
CA LYS A 117 -12.27 -18.53 -2.28
C LYS A 117 -12.93 -19.84 -2.74
N ASN A 118 -14.26 -19.90 -2.76
CA ASN A 118 -15.02 -21.10 -3.12
C ASN A 118 -15.43 -21.13 -4.60
N MET A 119 -15.17 -20.07 -5.37
CA MET A 119 -15.49 -20.03 -6.81
C MET A 119 -14.42 -20.72 -7.65
N SER A 120 -14.87 -21.46 -8.65
CA SER A 120 -14.03 -21.92 -9.76
C SER A 120 -13.67 -20.79 -10.72
N ILE A 121 -12.61 -21.00 -11.51
CA ILE A 121 -12.16 -20.04 -12.54
C ILE A 121 -13.29 -19.73 -13.53
N ASP A 122 -14.06 -20.74 -13.94
CA ASP A 122 -15.16 -20.56 -14.88
C ASP A 122 -16.30 -19.72 -14.29
N GLU A 123 -16.58 -19.85 -12.99
CA GLU A 123 -17.59 -19.04 -12.31
C GLU A 123 -17.14 -17.58 -12.19
N ILE A 124 -15.86 -17.36 -11.87
CA ILE A 124 -15.26 -16.01 -11.82
C ILE A 124 -15.40 -15.32 -13.18
N SER A 125 -15.05 -16.02 -14.26
CA SER A 125 -15.14 -15.49 -15.62
C SER A 125 -16.59 -15.20 -16.03
N ARG A 126 -17.55 -16.08 -15.69
CA ARG A 126 -18.98 -15.86 -15.99
C ARG A 126 -19.60 -14.72 -15.19
N ALA A 127 -19.23 -14.58 -13.93
CA ALA A 127 -19.81 -13.58 -13.03
C ALA A 127 -19.25 -12.16 -13.26
N ASN A 128 -18.20 -12.02 -14.08
CA ASN A 128 -17.58 -10.74 -14.41
C ASN A 128 -17.24 -9.87 -13.18
N ILE A 129 -16.83 -10.50 -12.08
CA ILE A 129 -16.68 -9.83 -10.77
C ILE A 129 -15.61 -8.72 -10.76
N LEU A 130 -14.73 -8.72 -11.76
CA LEU A 130 -13.69 -7.72 -11.96
C LEU A 130 -14.16 -6.52 -12.79
N GLU A 131 -15.36 -6.52 -13.38
CA GLU A 131 -15.82 -5.55 -14.39
C GLU A 131 -15.52 -4.09 -14.04
N ASN A 132 -15.75 -3.72 -12.78
CA ASN A 132 -15.60 -2.35 -12.32
C ASN A 132 -14.15 -2.00 -11.90
N TRP A 133 -13.29 -2.99 -11.70
CA TRP A 133 -11.92 -2.81 -11.24
C TRP A 133 -10.92 -2.91 -12.41
N PRO A 134 -9.96 -1.99 -12.49
CA PRO A 134 -9.00 -1.95 -13.59
C PRO A 134 -8.00 -3.11 -13.58
N ASN A 135 -7.84 -3.80 -12.44
CA ASN A 135 -6.92 -4.93 -12.29
C ASN A 135 -7.22 -5.75 -11.02
N THR A 136 -6.62 -6.94 -10.96
CA THR A 136 -6.72 -7.89 -9.84
C THR A 136 -6.17 -7.32 -8.53
N TYR A 137 -5.15 -6.46 -8.57
CA TYR A 137 -4.57 -5.85 -7.38
C TYR A 137 -5.56 -4.93 -6.65
N THR A 138 -6.14 -3.96 -7.35
CA THR A 138 -7.11 -3.02 -6.76
C THR A 138 -8.36 -3.75 -6.27
N PHE A 139 -8.83 -4.76 -7.01
CA PHE A 139 -9.93 -5.61 -6.61
C PHE A 139 -9.63 -6.39 -5.31
N THR A 140 -8.51 -7.12 -5.27
CA THR A 140 -8.15 -7.90 -4.07
C THR A 140 -7.94 -7.02 -2.85
N LYS A 141 -7.39 -5.81 -2.99
CA LYS A 141 -7.30 -4.84 -1.89
C LYS A 141 -8.67 -4.40 -1.38
N ALA A 142 -9.66 -4.20 -2.26
CA ALA A 142 -11.04 -3.91 -1.85
C ALA A 142 -11.64 -5.07 -1.04
N ILE A 143 -11.48 -6.30 -1.54
CA ILE A 143 -11.97 -7.52 -0.85
C ILE A 143 -11.27 -7.69 0.51
N THR A 144 -9.97 -7.48 0.59
CA THR A 144 -9.21 -7.58 1.86
C THR A 144 -9.69 -6.56 2.88
N GLU A 145 -9.99 -5.32 2.50
CA GLU A 145 -10.57 -4.34 3.41
C GLU A 145 -11.94 -4.77 3.94
N ASN A 146 -12.80 -5.33 3.07
CA ASN A 146 -14.10 -5.86 3.49
C ASN A 146 -13.96 -7.10 4.40
N MET A 147 -12.98 -7.96 4.13
CA MET A 147 -12.65 -9.10 5.00
C MET A 147 -12.19 -8.63 6.39
N ILE A 148 -11.35 -7.59 6.47
CA ILE A 148 -10.91 -6.99 7.73
C ILE A 148 -12.09 -6.44 8.53
N LEU A 149 -13.03 -5.76 7.88
CA LEU A 149 -14.23 -5.24 8.53
C LEU A 149 -15.07 -6.34 9.19
N ASN A 150 -15.13 -7.51 8.57
CA ASN A 150 -15.91 -8.66 9.01
C ASN A 150 -15.08 -9.69 9.78
N TYR A 151 -13.87 -9.35 10.22
CA TYR A 151 -13.03 -10.28 10.95
C TYR A 151 -13.55 -10.45 12.38
N ASP A 152 -13.83 -11.71 12.77
CA ASP A 152 -14.57 -12.04 13.99
C ASP A 152 -13.87 -11.57 15.29
N ASN A 153 -12.53 -11.53 15.29
CA ASN A 153 -11.76 -11.05 16.42
C ASN A 153 -11.59 -9.53 16.34
N GLN A 154 -12.05 -8.80 17.35
CA GLN A 154 -11.88 -7.35 17.43
C GLN A 154 -10.39 -7.00 17.65
N LEU A 155 -9.64 -6.87 16.55
CA LEU A 155 -8.26 -6.43 16.56
C LEU A 155 -8.15 -4.91 16.33
N PRO A 156 -7.15 -4.22 16.91
CA PRO A 156 -6.93 -2.79 16.71
C PRO A 156 -6.33 -2.50 15.34
N ILE A 157 -7.12 -2.62 14.27
CA ILE A 157 -6.67 -2.48 12.88
C ILE A 157 -6.95 -1.08 12.33
N SER A 158 -5.94 -0.50 11.68
CA SER A 158 -6.04 0.69 10.84
C SER A 158 -5.75 0.33 9.39
N ILE A 159 -6.54 0.87 8.46
CA ILE A 159 -6.30 0.75 7.02
C ILE A 159 -5.57 2.00 6.54
N PHE A 160 -4.36 1.82 6.00
CA PHE A 160 -3.62 2.88 5.34
C PHE A 160 -3.71 2.72 3.82
N ARG A 161 -4.25 3.73 3.12
CA ARG A 161 -4.45 3.72 1.66
C ARG A 161 -3.47 4.67 0.95
N PRO A 162 -2.21 4.26 0.70
CA PRO A 162 -1.24 5.09 -0.02
C PRO A 162 -1.66 5.29 -1.49
N SER A 163 -1.39 6.48 -2.04
CA SER A 163 -1.68 6.79 -3.45
C SER A 163 -0.79 5.99 -4.39
N ILE A 164 0.54 6.17 -4.36
CA ILE A 164 1.46 5.50 -5.29
C ILE A 164 2.80 5.23 -4.60
N SER A 165 3.12 3.96 -4.34
CA SER A 165 4.41 3.60 -3.71
C SER A 165 5.33 2.73 -4.57
N LYS A 166 4.81 1.85 -5.44
CA LYS A 166 5.64 0.93 -6.25
C LYS A 166 5.13 0.58 -7.64
N MET A 167 3.85 0.82 -7.90
CA MET A 167 3.15 0.44 -9.13
C MET A 167 3.91 0.93 -10.39
N LEU A 168 4.23 2.23 -10.46
CA LEU A 168 4.89 2.80 -11.64
C LEU A 168 6.31 2.25 -11.90
N LYS A 169 7.09 1.95 -10.86
CA LYS A 169 8.49 1.51 -11.01
C LYS A 169 8.64 0.08 -11.54
N ILE A 170 7.69 -0.81 -11.23
CA ILE A 170 7.73 -2.20 -11.70
C ILE A 170 7.30 -2.27 -13.17
N TYR A 171 6.35 -1.44 -13.57
CA TYR A 171 5.79 -1.49 -14.93
C TYR A 171 6.53 -0.64 -15.95
N SER A 172 7.30 0.39 -15.56
CA SER A 172 8.00 1.28 -16.52
C SER A 172 9.09 0.61 -17.39
N LYS A 173 9.15 -0.72 -17.48
CA LYS A 173 10.13 -1.51 -18.23
C LYS A 173 9.56 -2.28 -19.43
N THR A 174 8.24 -2.26 -19.71
CA THR A 174 7.63 -3.02 -20.82
C THR A 174 6.63 -2.21 -21.64
N GLU A 175 6.57 -2.44 -22.96
CA GLU A 175 5.75 -1.67 -23.93
C GLU A 175 4.22 -1.78 -23.73
N ASN A 176 3.70 -2.84 -23.08
CA ASN A 176 2.27 -3.04 -22.81
C ASN A 176 1.71 -2.19 -21.63
N THR A 177 2.40 -1.13 -21.22
CA THR A 177 2.09 -0.37 -19.99
C THR A 177 1.03 0.70 -20.13
N SER A 178 0.81 1.22 -21.34
CA SER A 178 -0.14 2.30 -21.57
C SER A 178 -1.56 1.89 -21.14
N ASP A 179 -1.99 0.69 -21.49
CA ASP A 179 -3.35 0.23 -21.20
C ASP A 179 -3.57 -0.08 -19.71
N LEU A 180 -2.58 -0.67 -19.03
CA LEU A 180 -2.66 -0.98 -17.60
C LEU A 180 -2.68 0.26 -16.71
N LEU A 181 -2.08 1.37 -17.17
CA LEU A 181 -2.02 2.63 -16.45
C LEU A 181 -3.07 3.64 -16.94
N LYS A 182 -3.79 3.33 -18.01
CA LYS A 182 -4.76 4.24 -18.64
C LYS A 182 -5.76 4.77 -17.62
N GLU A 183 -6.45 3.88 -16.89
CA GLU A 183 -7.41 4.28 -15.86
C GLU A 183 -6.78 5.24 -14.83
N PHE A 184 -5.58 4.92 -14.32
CA PHE A 184 -4.87 5.73 -13.32
C PHE A 184 -4.31 7.07 -13.84
N THR A 185 -4.28 7.26 -15.15
CA THR A 185 -3.72 8.46 -15.80
C THR A 185 -4.79 9.32 -16.47
N THR A 186 -5.94 8.75 -16.81
CA THR A 186 -7.03 9.46 -17.52
C THR A 186 -8.22 9.80 -16.63
N ARG A 187 -8.29 9.24 -15.42
CA ARG A 187 -9.40 9.47 -14.49
C ARG A 187 -8.95 10.31 -13.31
N GLU A 188 -9.88 11.12 -12.80
CA GLU A 188 -9.69 11.93 -11.61
C GLU A 188 -10.46 11.33 -10.44
N TRP A 189 -9.83 11.37 -9.26
CA TRP A 189 -10.41 10.90 -8.00
C TRP A 189 -10.28 11.98 -6.94
N SER A 190 -11.34 12.10 -6.14
CA SER A 190 -11.35 12.89 -4.91
C SER A 190 -11.25 11.95 -3.72
N PHE A 191 -10.20 12.12 -2.91
CA PHE A 191 -9.98 11.35 -1.69
C PHE A 191 -10.25 12.21 -0.48
N ASP A 192 -11.14 11.74 0.40
CA ASP A 192 -11.33 12.32 1.71
C ASP A 192 -10.11 12.04 2.61
N ASN A 193 -9.85 12.95 3.54
CA ASN A 193 -8.80 12.85 4.54
C ASN A 193 -9.20 13.43 5.91
N GLU A 194 -10.50 13.52 6.19
CA GLU A 194 -11.04 13.97 7.48
C GLU A 194 -10.46 13.26 8.71
N ASN A 195 -10.40 11.93 8.72
CA ASN A 195 -9.81 11.14 9.81
C ASN A 195 -8.31 11.40 9.93
N THR A 196 -7.60 11.51 8.80
CA THR A 196 -6.19 11.91 8.80
C THR A 196 -5.98 13.31 9.40
N LYS A 197 -6.85 14.28 9.08
CA LYS A 197 -6.85 15.62 9.69
C LYS A 197 -7.17 15.58 11.18
N LYS A 198 -8.18 14.81 11.59
CA LYS A 198 -8.55 14.62 13.00
C LYS A 198 -7.38 14.02 13.80
N LEU A 199 -6.68 13.03 13.24
CA LEU A 199 -5.47 12.46 13.82
C LEU A 199 -4.37 13.52 13.97
N TRP A 200 -4.08 14.28 12.92
CA TRP A 200 -3.10 15.37 13.01
C TRP A 200 -3.45 16.36 14.14
N LEU A 201 -4.72 16.74 14.25
CA LEU A 201 -5.22 17.68 15.25
C LEU A 201 -5.30 17.09 16.67
N SER A 202 -5.26 15.76 16.84
CA SER A 202 -5.21 15.13 18.17
C SER A 202 -3.79 14.99 18.72
N LEU A 203 -2.77 15.03 17.85
CA LEU A 203 -1.37 14.93 18.27
C LEU A 203 -0.91 16.13 19.09
N SER A 204 0.01 15.89 20.02
CA SER A 204 0.72 16.92 20.77
C SER A 204 1.57 17.82 19.85
N LYS A 205 1.99 18.99 20.32
CA LYS A 205 2.87 19.87 19.55
C LYS A 205 4.21 19.19 19.27
N GLU A 206 4.71 18.45 20.26
CA GLU A 206 5.94 17.67 20.22
C GLU A 206 5.85 16.59 19.13
N ASP A 207 4.77 15.81 19.10
CA ASP A 207 4.57 14.76 18.08
C ASP A 207 4.38 15.33 16.68
N ARG A 208 3.66 16.45 16.54
CA ARG A 208 3.54 17.15 15.25
C ARG A 208 4.88 17.64 14.72
N ASN A 209 5.78 18.08 15.60
CA ASN A 209 7.12 18.50 15.22
C ASN A 209 8.02 17.30 14.89
N MET A 210 7.89 16.20 15.64
CA MET A 210 8.69 14.99 15.46
C MET A 210 8.28 14.18 14.21
N PHE A 211 6.97 14.10 13.95
CA PHE A 211 6.38 13.34 12.86
C PHE A 211 5.46 14.23 12.01
N TRP A 212 6.06 15.21 11.32
CA TRP A 212 5.30 16.11 10.46
C TRP A 212 4.79 15.40 9.20
N PHE A 213 3.47 15.22 9.10
CA PHE A 213 2.80 14.63 7.91
C PHE A 213 1.64 15.48 7.36
N SER A 214 1.44 16.69 7.87
CA SER A 214 0.40 17.59 7.36
C SER A 214 0.80 18.24 6.03
N LEU A 215 -0.12 18.22 5.07
CA LEU A 215 0.04 18.90 3.77
C LEU A 215 -0.44 20.36 3.77
N GLU A 216 -0.97 20.87 4.89
CA GLU A 216 -1.56 22.22 4.97
C GLU A 216 -0.56 23.33 4.59
N LYS A 217 0.73 23.13 4.91
CA LYS A 217 1.81 24.07 4.61
C LYS A 217 2.73 23.57 3.48
N PHE A 218 2.27 22.62 2.68
CA PHE A 218 3.09 22.03 1.62
C PHE A 218 3.16 22.97 0.41
N ASP A 219 4.37 23.37 0.02
CA ASP A 219 4.60 24.19 -1.17
C ASP A 219 4.61 23.31 -2.43
N TRP A 220 3.46 23.20 -3.07
CA TRP A 220 3.30 22.47 -4.33
C TRP A 220 4.18 23.01 -5.46
N LYS A 221 4.44 24.32 -5.48
CA LYS A 221 5.24 24.94 -6.54
C LYS A 221 6.70 24.55 -6.39
N ASP A 222 7.23 24.63 -5.18
CA ASP A 222 8.60 24.19 -4.88
C ASP A 222 8.77 22.69 -5.14
N TYR A 223 7.83 21.87 -4.67
CA TYR A 223 7.82 20.43 -4.93
C TYR A 223 7.87 20.12 -6.43
N LEU A 224 6.99 20.73 -7.23
CA LEU A 224 6.94 20.51 -8.68
C LEU A 224 8.24 20.95 -9.37
N ASN A 225 8.86 22.04 -8.91
CA ASN A 225 10.16 22.46 -9.42
C ASN A 225 11.22 21.38 -9.11
N ILE A 226 11.36 20.99 -7.85
CA ILE A 226 12.34 19.96 -7.41
C ILE A 226 12.11 18.65 -8.17
N TYR A 227 10.84 18.22 -8.29
CA TYR A 227 10.47 17.01 -9.02
C TYR A 227 10.90 17.06 -10.48
N TYR A 228 10.62 18.17 -11.18
CA TYR A 228 11.03 18.38 -12.57
C TYR A 228 12.56 18.35 -12.72
N PHE A 229 13.30 19.05 -11.85
CA PHE A 229 14.77 18.97 -11.83
C PHE A 229 15.27 17.55 -11.58
N GLY A 230 14.61 16.82 -10.66
CA GLY A 230 14.91 15.44 -10.33
C GLY A 230 14.77 14.51 -11.53
N ILE A 231 13.66 14.59 -12.27
CA ILE A 231 13.46 13.82 -13.50
C ILE A 231 14.59 14.11 -14.49
N ARG A 232 14.84 15.39 -14.76
CA ARG A 232 15.81 15.78 -15.81
C ARG A 232 17.22 15.32 -15.48
N LYS A 233 17.66 15.52 -14.24
CA LYS A 233 19.01 15.16 -13.82
C LYS A 233 19.20 13.66 -13.63
N HIS A 234 18.24 12.99 -12.99
CA HIS A 234 18.44 11.64 -12.47
C HIS A 234 17.77 10.54 -13.29
N ILE A 235 16.72 10.86 -14.08
CA ILE A 235 16.02 9.89 -14.93
C ILE A 235 16.43 10.09 -16.39
N LEU A 236 16.38 11.32 -16.90
CA LEU A 236 16.68 11.62 -18.30
C LEU A 236 18.17 11.94 -18.54
N HIS A 237 18.96 12.11 -17.46
CA HIS A 237 20.37 12.45 -17.52
C HIS A 237 20.69 13.69 -18.39
N GLU A 238 19.76 14.65 -18.44
CA GLU A 238 19.90 15.89 -19.22
C GLU A 238 20.79 16.91 -18.50
N ASP A 239 21.51 17.71 -19.29
CA ASP A 239 22.23 18.87 -18.77
C ASP A 239 21.25 19.94 -18.28
N LEU A 240 21.42 20.34 -17.01
CA LEU A 240 20.60 21.34 -16.34
C LEU A 240 20.87 22.78 -16.82
N SER A 241 21.93 23.00 -17.59
CA SER A 241 22.29 24.33 -18.15
C SER A 241 21.20 24.90 -19.08
N ASN A 242 20.38 24.05 -19.71
CA ASN A 242 19.34 24.45 -20.67
C ASN A 242 17.94 24.61 -20.03
N THR A 243 17.82 24.54 -18.70
CA THR A 243 16.54 24.58 -17.95
C THR A 243 15.65 25.76 -18.29
N LYS A 244 16.23 26.95 -18.49
CA LYS A 244 15.47 28.14 -18.94
C LYS A 244 14.85 27.96 -20.33
N LYS A 245 15.54 27.32 -21.28
CA LYS A 245 15.02 27.04 -22.63
C LYS A 245 13.93 25.95 -22.62
N ALA A 246 14.09 24.92 -21.79
CA ALA A 246 13.13 23.82 -21.68
C ALA A 246 11.78 24.27 -21.06
N VAL A 247 11.82 25.10 -20.01
CA VAL A 247 10.61 25.67 -19.39
C VAL A 247 9.82 26.55 -20.36
N LEU A 248 10.50 27.29 -21.23
CA LEU A 248 9.86 28.12 -22.26
C LEU A 248 9.18 27.31 -23.37
N LYS A 249 9.70 26.11 -23.70
CA LYS A 249 9.16 25.27 -24.77
C LYS A 249 7.86 24.54 -24.38
N ASN A 250 7.66 24.30 -23.07
CA ASN A 250 6.51 23.57 -22.52
C ASN A 250 5.46 24.48 -21.86
N ARG A 251 5.57 25.82 -21.99
CA ARG A 251 4.48 26.76 -21.73
C ARG A 251 3.64 26.91 -23.00
N LYS A 252 2.80 25.93 -23.30
CA LYS A 252 1.67 26.04 -24.22
C LYS A 252 0.43 25.47 -23.57
#